data_AF-A0A6G9IAZ9-F1
#
_entry.id   AF-A0A6G9IAZ9-F1
#
_cell.length_a   1.000
_cell.length_b   1.000
_cell.length_c   1.000
_cell.angle_alpha   90.00
_cell.angle_beta   90.00
_cell.angle_gamma   90.00
#
_symmetry.space_group_name_H-M   'P 1'
#
loop_
_entity.id
_entity.type
_entity.pdbx_description
1 polymer ?
#
loop_
_entity_poly.entity_id
_entity_poly.type
_entity_poly.pdbx_seq_one_letter_code
_entity_poly.pdbx_strand_id
1 'polypeptide(L)'
;MKYLRWIAVFPCALLSSVLISGVFFYLQNFFYGDKGIGASIILECITSTLVGTVFIIIGIYIAPEHKDKTAKILFIVSCVLCAVLFVLNINLNQKLAAFYTIFTLLGSYYSYKMRNKKL
;
A
#
# COMPACT_ATOMS: atom_id res chain seq x y z
N MET A 1 -23.66 1.79 -15.24
CA MET A 1 -22.55 0.92 -14.80
C MET A 1 -21.24 1.66 -14.44
N LYS A 2 -20.98 2.89 -14.93
CA LYS A 2 -19.71 3.62 -14.69
C LYS A 2 -19.45 4.07 -13.23
N TYR A 3 -20.49 4.50 -12.51
CA TYR A 3 -20.37 4.98 -11.13
C TYR A 3 -20.22 3.86 -10.09
N LEU A 4 -20.83 2.70 -10.31
CA LEU A 4 -20.69 1.52 -9.44
C LEU A 4 -19.23 1.02 -9.39
N ARG A 5 -18.52 1.09 -10.52
CA ARG A 5 -17.09 0.76 -10.57
C ARG A 5 -16.27 1.68 -9.67
N TRP A 6 -16.61 2.97 -9.58
CA TRP A 6 -15.92 3.93 -8.70
C TRP A 6 -16.11 3.63 -7.22
N ILE A 7 -17.32 3.26 -6.82
CA ILE A 7 -17.61 2.85 -5.43
C ILE A 7 -16.81 1.58 -5.09
N ALA A 8 -16.63 0.67 -6.06
CA ALA A 8 -15.86 -0.56 -5.88
C ALA A 8 -14.33 -0.36 -5.89
N VAL A 9 -13.80 0.74 -6.43
CA VAL A 9 -12.33 0.99 -6.47
C VAL A 9 -11.73 0.96 -5.07
N PHE A 10 -12.35 1.65 -4.12
CA PHE A 10 -11.82 1.78 -2.77
C PHE A 10 -11.82 0.46 -1.97
N PRO A 11 -12.95 -0.27 -1.83
CA PRO A 11 -12.97 -1.53 -1.10
C PRO A 11 -12.11 -2.60 -1.77
N CYS A 12 -12.05 -2.67 -3.11
CA CYS A 12 -11.18 -3.63 -3.78
C CYS A 12 -9.69 -3.30 -3.64
N ALA A 13 -9.31 -2.02 -3.64
CA ALA A 13 -7.93 -1.62 -3.38
C ALA A 13 -7.54 -1.90 -1.92
N LEU A 14 -8.45 -1.71 -0.96
CA LEU A 14 -8.22 -2.10 0.42
C LEU A 14 -8.10 -3.63 0.56
N LEU A 15 -9.02 -4.40 -0.04
CA LEU A 15 -8.96 -5.86 0.00
C LEU A 15 -7.66 -6.40 -0.60
N SER A 16 -7.18 -5.84 -1.71
CA SER A 16 -5.92 -6.28 -2.30
C SER A 16 -4.72 -5.95 -1.42
N SER A 17 -4.71 -4.79 -0.74
CA SER A 17 -3.66 -4.42 0.21
C SER A 17 -3.58 -5.39 1.41
N VAL A 18 -4.74 -5.82 1.93
CA VAL A 18 -4.83 -6.82 3.01
C VAL A 18 -4.40 -8.20 2.53
N LEU A 19 -4.88 -8.63 1.35
CA LEU A 19 -4.53 -9.92 0.77
C LEU A 19 -3.03 -10.03 0.48
N ILE A 20 -2.39 -8.97 -0.02
CA ILE A 20 -0.95 -8.96 -0.28
C ILE A 20 -0.17 -9.08 1.02
N SER A 21 -0.57 -8.35 2.05
CA SER A 21 0.07 -8.43 3.37
C SER A 21 -0.04 -9.85 3.94
N GLY A 22 -1.21 -10.48 3.83
CA GLY A 22 -1.44 -11.86 4.29
C GLY A 22 -0.65 -12.90 3.48
N VAL A 23 -0.64 -12.79 2.16
CA VAL A 23 0.13 -13.69 1.27
C VAL A 23 1.63 -13.55 1.53
N PHE A 24 2.13 -12.34 1.72
CA PHE A 24 3.54 -12.12 2.05
C PHE A 24 3.91 -12.63 3.44
N PHE A 25 3.04 -12.49 4.43
CA PHE A 25 3.24 -13.08 5.76
C PHE A 25 3.33 -14.61 5.68
N TYR A 26 2.45 -15.25 4.91
CA TYR A 26 2.53 -16.70 4.68
C TYR A 26 3.82 -17.11 3.96
N LEU A 27 4.21 -16.40 2.90
CA LEU A 27 5.45 -16.64 2.17
C LEU A 27 6.68 -16.43 3.06
N GLN A 28 6.69 -15.40 3.89
CA GLN A 28 7.79 -15.12 4.82
C GLN A 28 7.96 -16.25 5.83
N ASN A 29 6.87 -16.71 6.45
CA ASN A 29 6.93 -17.84 7.38
C ASN A 29 7.35 -19.15 6.69
N PHE A 30 6.96 -19.35 5.42
CA PHE A 30 7.30 -20.55 4.66
C PHE A 30 8.76 -20.57 4.18
N PHE A 31 9.29 -19.43 3.70
CA PHE A 31 10.63 -19.34 3.10
C PHE A 31 11.74 -18.90 4.07
N TYR A 32 11.40 -18.17 5.14
CA TYR A 32 12.37 -17.50 6.01
C TYR A 32 12.30 -17.94 7.47
N GLY A 33 11.69 -19.11 7.75
CA GLY A 33 11.67 -19.72 9.08
C GLY A 33 13.02 -19.53 9.80
N ASP A 34 12.98 -18.75 10.88
CA ASP A 34 14.10 -18.40 11.77
C ASP A 34 15.24 -17.51 11.24
N LYS A 35 15.09 -16.78 10.12
CA LYS A 35 16.09 -15.73 9.80
C LYS A 35 15.90 -14.53 10.72
N GLY A 36 16.91 -14.26 11.55
CA GLY A 36 16.90 -13.28 12.63
C GLY A 36 16.46 -11.85 12.27
N ILE A 37 16.27 -11.04 13.31
CA ILE A 37 15.57 -9.74 13.33
C ILE A 37 15.89 -8.82 12.13
N GLY A 38 17.14 -8.76 11.65
CA GLY A 38 17.51 -7.91 10.50
C GLY A 38 16.86 -8.30 9.16
N ALA A 39 16.70 -9.59 8.88
CA ALA A 39 16.05 -10.05 7.63
C ALA A 39 14.54 -9.74 7.65
N SER A 40 13.92 -9.77 8.83
CA SER A 40 12.50 -9.45 9.00
C SER A 40 12.19 -7.98 8.69
N ILE A 41 13.04 -7.05 9.12
CA ILE A 41 12.85 -5.60 8.90
C ILE A 41 12.95 -5.23 7.41
N ILE A 42 13.93 -5.77 6.70
CA ILE A 42 14.08 -5.51 5.25
C ILE A 42 12.86 -6.03 4.50
N LEU A 43 12.37 -7.22 4.86
CA LEU A 43 11.19 -7.80 4.23
C LEU A 43 9.92 -6.99 4.53
N GLU A 44 9.76 -6.49 5.76
CA GLU A 44 8.66 -5.60 6.16
C GLU A 44 8.68 -4.26 5.41
N CYS A 45 9.87 -3.68 5.17
CA CYS A 45 10.00 -2.46 4.36
C CYS A 45 9.61 -2.71 2.89
N ILE A 46 10.04 -3.84 2.31
CA ILE A 46 9.72 -4.22 0.92
C ILE A 46 8.22 -4.48 0.79
N THR A 47 7.63 -5.25 1.70
CA THR A 47 6.20 -5.56 1.69
C THR A 47 5.35 -4.31 1.85
N SER A 48 5.70 -3.43 2.79
CA SER A 48 5.01 -2.15 2.98
C SER A 48 5.03 -1.31 1.69
N THR A 49 6.19 -1.22 1.04
CA THR A 49 6.33 -0.53 -0.26
C THR A 49 5.47 -1.17 -1.35
N LEU A 50 5.43 -2.50 -1.42
CA LEU A 50 4.60 -3.24 -2.38
C LEU A 50 3.11 -3.02 -2.11
N VAL A 51 2.68 -3.03 -0.86
CA VAL A 51 1.29 -2.77 -0.48
C VAL A 51 0.84 -1.40 -1.00
N GLY A 52 1.63 -0.35 -0.72
CA GLY A 52 1.32 1.00 -1.20
C GLY A 52 1.33 1.11 -2.72
N THR A 53 2.19 0.35 -3.40
CA THR A 53 2.27 0.30 -4.86
C THR A 53 1.04 -0.37 -5.47
N VAL A 54 0.70 -1.55 -4.98
CA VAL A 54 -0.38 -2.36 -5.52
C VAL A 54 -1.75 -1.75 -5.23
N PHE A 55 -1.91 -1.06 -4.09
CA PHE A 55 -3.10 -0.27 -3.79
C PHE A 55 -3.46 0.71 -4.93
N ILE A 56 -2.45 1.43 -5.45
CA ILE A 56 -2.63 2.37 -6.57
C ILE A 56 -2.88 1.63 -7.88
N ILE A 57 -2.07 0.61 -8.20
CA ILE A 57 -2.15 -0.12 -9.47
C ILE A 57 -3.51 -0.81 -9.64
N ILE A 58 -3.99 -1.51 -8.61
CA ILE A 58 -5.27 -2.22 -8.66
C ILE A 58 -6.43 -1.24 -8.75
N GLY A 59 -6.39 -0.14 -7.99
CA GLY A 59 -7.42 0.88 -8.09
C GLY A 59 -7.53 1.49 -9.50
N ILE A 60 -6.40 1.68 -10.18
CA ILE A 60 -6.38 2.10 -11.59
C ILE A 60 -6.95 1.03 -12.52
N TYR A 61 -6.63 -0.24 -12.27
CA TYR A 61 -7.11 -1.36 -13.09
C TYR A 61 -8.64 -1.50 -13.05
N ILE A 62 -9.26 -1.21 -11.90
CA ILE A 62 -10.72 -1.27 -11.70
C ILE A 62 -11.44 -0.10 -12.39
N ALA A 63 -10.83 1.09 -12.43
CA ALA A 63 -11.39 2.28 -13.08
C ALA A 63 -10.46 2.82 -14.21
N PRO A 64 -10.36 2.10 -15.34
CA PRO A 64 -9.42 2.43 -16.42
C PRO A 64 -9.80 3.68 -17.22
N GLU A 65 -11.03 4.19 -17.13
CA GLU A 65 -11.47 5.40 -17.86
C GLU A 65 -10.91 6.70 -17.24
N HIS A 66 -10.52 6.68 -15.95
CA HIS A 66 -10.08 7.86 -15.20
C HIS A 66 -8.77 7.64 -14.45
N LYS A 67 -7.84 6.86 -15.04
CA LYS A 67 -6.60 6.40 -14.41
C LYS A 67 -5.87 7.47 -13.60
N ASP A 68 -5.74 8.67 -14.15
CA ASP A 68 -4.93 9.73 -13.52
C ASP A 68 -5.68 10.40 -12.35
N LYS A 69 -7.01 10.58 -12.48
CA LYS A 69 -7.86 11.04 -11.35
C LYS A 69 -7.91 10.00 -10.25
N THR A 70 -8.08 8.73 -10.61
CA THR A 70 -8.12 7.60 -9.67
C THR A 70 -6.79 7.48 -8.92
N ALA A 71 -5.66 7.54 -9.62
CA ALA A 71 -4.33 7.50 -9.01
C ALA A 71 -4.11 8.66 -8.02
N LYS A 72 -4.53 9.89 -8.39
CA LYS A 72 -4.42 11.07 -7.52
C LYS A 72 -5.28 10.93 -6.26
N ILE A 73 -6.52 10.49 -6.39
CA ILE A 73 -7.43 10.31 -5.25
C ILE A 73 -6.91 9.21 -4.32
N LEU A 74 -6.53 8.05 -4.87
CA LEU A 74 -5.98 6.96 -4.06
C LEU A 74 -4.67 7.34 -3.37
N PHE A 75 -3.83 8.16 -4.02
CA PHE A 75 -2.63 8.71 -3.40
C PHE A 75 -2.97 9.65 -2.23
N ILE A 76 -3.92 10.58 -2.40
CA ILE A 76 -4.37 11.47 -1.32
C ILE A 76 -4.92 10.64 -0.16
N VAL A 77 -5.75 9.64 -0.45
CA VAL A 77 -6.32 8.76 0.58
C VAL A 77 -5.21 7.96 1.28
N SER A 78 -4.23 7.45 0.54
CA SER A 78 -3.05 6.78 1.11
C SER A 78 -2.26 7.72 2.04
N CYS A 79 -2.07 8.99 1.67
CA CYS A 79 -1.43 9.99 2.54
C CYS A 79 -2.20 10.22 3.84
N VAL A 80 -3.53 10.39 3.76
CA VAL A 80 -4.37 10.60 4.95
C VAL A 80 -4.34 9.36 5.85
N LEU A 81 -4.50 8.17 5.28
CA LEU A 81 -4.46 6.91 6.03
C LEU A 81 -3.09 6.68 6.68
N CYS A 82 -1.99 6.89 5.95
CA CYS A 82 -0.64 6.77 6.50
C CYS A 82 -0.39 7.78 7.61
N ALA A 83 -0.84 9.03 7.49
CA ALA A 83 -0.71 10.03 8.54
C ALA A 83 -1.45 9.63 9.83
N VAL A 84 -2.69 9.14 9.69
CA VAL A 84 -3.48 8.63 10.82
C VAL A 84 -2.80 7.42 11.46
N LEU A 85 -2.39 6.44 10.66
CA LEU A 85 -1.69 5.24 11.14
C LEU A 85 -0.36 5.59 11.80
N PHE A 86 0.38 6.56 11.27
CA PHE A 86 1.65 7.00 11.85
C PHE A 86 1.45 7.56 13.27
N VAL A 87 0.47 8.46 13.44
CA VAL A 87 0.14 9.05 14.75
C VAL A 87 -0.37 7.99 15.73
N LEU A 88 -1.24 7.08 15.28
CA LEU A 88 -1.76 6.00 16.11
C LEU A 88 -0.64 5.04 16.57
N ASN A 89 0.22 4.61 15.66
CA ASN A 89 1.33 3.69 15.99
C ASN A 89 2.35 4.34 16.94
N ILE A 90 2.61 5.64 16.81
CA ILE A 90 3.45 6.37 17.77
C ILE A 90 2.79 6.40 19.16
N ASN A 91 1.49 6.71 19.24
CA ASN A 91 0.76 6.72 20.52
C ASN A 91 0.72 5.34 21.19
N LEU A 92 0.73 4.26 20.40
CA LEU A 92 0.79 2.87 20.88
C LEU A 92 2.22 2.38 21.18
N ASN A 93 3.24 3.25 21.12
CA ASN A 93 4.66 2.91 21.26
C ASN A 93 5.20 1.91 20.22
N GLN A 94 4.47 1.69 19.11
CA GLN A 94 4.86 0.80 18.01
C GLN A 94 5.70 1.56 16.96
N LYS A 95 6.91 1.96 17.35
CA LYS A 95 7.80 2.80 16.51
C LYS A 95 8.18 2.16 15.18
N LEU A 96 8.36 0.84 15.14
CA LEU A 96 8.67 0.10 13.90
C LEU A 96 7.48 0.11 12.94
N ALA A 97 6.25 -0.11 13.43
CA ALA A 97 5.05 -0.04 12.60
C ALA A 97 4.84 1.37 12.02
N ALA A 98 5.07 2.41 12.83
CA ALA A 98 5.05 3.80 12.35
C ALA A 98 6.08 4.02 11.22
N PHE A 99 7.29 3.49 11.36
CA PHE A 99 8.33 3.58 10.33
C PHE A 99 7.91 2.92 9.01
N TYR A 100 7.25 1.76 9.06
CA TYR A 100 6.78 1.05 7.85
C TYR A 100 5.67 1.78 7.08
N THR A 101 4.88 2.63 7.75
CA THR A 101 3.89 3.48 7.04
C THR A 101 4.57 4.44 6.06
N ILE A 102 5.81 4.86 6.33
CA ILE A 102 6.59 5.73 5.43
C ILE A 102 6.94 4.96 4.14
N PHE A 103 7.32 3.69 4.25
CA PHE A 103 7.59 2.83 3.08
C PHE A 103 6.35 2.58 2.24
N THR A 104 5.20 2.41 2.89
CA THR A 104 3.90 2.32 2.21
C THR A 104 3.62 3.58 1.39
N LEU A 105 3.85 4.75 1.98
CA LEU A 105 3.69 6.03 1.30
C LEU A 105 4.67 6.20 0.13
N LEU A 106 5.92 5.76 0.28
CA LEU A 106 6.92 5.74 -0.80
C LEU A 106 6.46 4.88 -1.99
N GLY A 107 5.90 3.70 -1.73
CA GLY A 107 5.35 2.82 -2.78
C GLY A 107 4.15 3.43 -3.51
N SER A 108 3.23 4.03 -2.76
CA SER A 108 2.10 4.78 -3.34
C SER A 108 2.58 5.97 -4.18
N TYR A 109 3.56 6.73 -3.70
CA TYR A 109 4.14 7.86 -4.42
C TYR A 109 4.86 7.43 -5.70
N TYR A 110 5.66 6.36 -5.64
CA TYR A 110 6.36 5.82 -6.81
C TYR A 110 5.36 5.43 -7.90
N SER A 111 4.30 4.71 -7.54
CA SER A 111 3.27 4.28 -8.48
C SER A 111 2.48 5.44 -9.09
N TYR A 112 2.14 6.44 -8.26
CA TYR A 112 1.52 7.68 -8.74
C TYR A 112 2.44 8.44 -9.72
N LYS A 113 3.72 8.61 -9.38
CA LYS A 113 4.69 9.35 -10.21
C LYS A 113 5.03 8.62 -11.51
N MET A 114 5.19 7.29 -11.45
CA MET A 114 5.42 6.45 -12.64
C MET A 114 4.27 6.61 -13.64
N ARG A 115 3.03 6.75 -13.14
CA ARG A 115 1.86 6.98 -13.99
C ARG A 115 1.88 8.38 -14.62
N ASN A 116 2.24 9.41 -13.85
CA ASN A 116 2.29 10.80 -14.32
C ASN A 116 3.47 11.10 -15.26
N LYS A 117 4.47 10.21 -15.36
CA LYS A 117 5.63 10.35 -16.25
C LYS A 117 5.39 9.88 -17.70
N LYS A 118 4.20 9.37 -18.04
CA LYS A 118 3.83 9.15 -19.44
C LYS A 118 3.41 10.48 -20.08
N LEU A 119 4.42 11.29 -20.42
CA LEU A 119 4.36 12.31 -21.47
C LEU A 119 4.47 11.60 -22.83
#